data_AF-A0A3N4LT29-F1
#
_entry.id   AF-A0A3N4LT29-F1
#
_cell.length_a   1.000
_cell.length_b   1.000
_cell.length_c   1.000
_cell.angle_alpha   90.00
_cell.angle_beta   90.00
_cell.angle_gamma   90.00
#
_symmetry.space_group_name_H-M   'P 1'
#
loop_
_entity.id
_entity.type
_entity.pdbx_description
1 polymer ?
#
loop_
_entity_poly.entity_id
_entity_poly.type
_entity_poly.pdbx_seq_one_letter_code
_entity_poly.pdbx_strand_id
1 'polypeptide(L)'
;AMHATDIIVNGNIPSDRVSVAEISAYQHTNKRALLILIQVVSKLILKEISKFETPHEIWNYLKATYFIDSPISFIYELHNLTILTSSLTPSMNLSEFVKQFETQWNRLYNLTSTGAPRRAAFHNFMNFDETKRDFLLTALVKFYPNLVDNLTNKPNLKYVDFKHHLLALSINQNFHVGVSSYDIFMMSSSHDLGLMSPATCF
;
A
#
# COMPACT_ATOMS: atom_id res chain seq x y z
N ALA A 1 5.10 -27.17 17.84
CA ALA A 1 6.31 -26.39 17.49
C ALA A 1 6.06 -24.93 17.87
N MET A 2 6.98 -24.26 18.56
CA MET A 2 6.81 -22.84 18.91
C MET A 2 6.80 -21.98 17.64
N HIS A 3 5.86 -21.04 17.54
CA HIS A 3 5.82 -20.12 16.41
C HIS A 3 6.85 -19.00 16.57
N ALA A 4 7.35 -18.47 15.46
CA ALA A 4 8.32 -17.38 15.47
C ALA A 4 7.80 -16.14 16.24
N THR A 5 6.50 -15.85 16.14
CA THR A 5 5.83 -14.77 16.88
C THR A 5 5.95 -14.95 18.39
N ASP A 6 5.84 -16.18 18.91
CA ASP A 6 5.93 -16.46 20.34
C ASP A 6 7.33 -16.18 20.89
N ILE A 7 8.36 -16.43 20.08
CA ILE A 7 9.76 -16.24 20.47
C ILE A 7 10.15 -14.76 20.31
N ILE A 8 9.83 -14.15 19.18
CA ILE A 8 10.31 -12.81 18.81
C ILE A 8 9.46 -11.71 19.46
N VAL A 9 8.14 -11.85 19.45
CA VAL A 9 7.22 -10.80 19.95
C VAL A 9 6.96 -10.98 21.44
N ASN A 10 6.68 -12.21 21.88
CA ASN A 10 6.30 -12.49 23.27
C ASN A 10 7.51 -12.83 24.17
N GLY A 11 8.69 -13.09 23.59
CA GLY A 11 9.90 -13.39 24.36
C GLY A 11 9.88 -14.77 25.03
N ASN A 12 9.04 -15.69 24.55
CA ASN A 12 8.91 -17.01 25.16
C ASN A 12 10.22 -17.79 25.00
N ILE A 13 10.78 -18.20 26.14
CA ILE A 13 11.91 -19.11 26.21
C ILE A 13 11.43 -20.53 26.57
N PRO A 14 12.08 -21.60 26.09
CA PRO A 14 11.75 -22.96 26.48
C PRO A 14 11.95 -23.14 27.99
N SER A 15 11.04 -23.84 28.67
CA SER A 15 11.18 -24.14 30.10
C SER A 15 12.30 -25.16 30.35
N ASP A 16 12.89 -25.17 31.54
CA ASP A 16 14.00 -26.09 31.90
C ASP A 16 13.68 -27.59 31.78
N ARG A 17 12.41 -27.97 31.61
CA ARG A 17 11.92 -29.35 31.51
C ARG A 17 11.58 -29.81 30.09
N VAL A 18 11.86 -29.02 29.05
CA VAL A 18 11.56 -29.41 27.66
C VAL A 18 12.57 -30.40 27.08
N SER A 19 12.14 -31.09 26.01
CA SER A 19 12.96 -32.04 25.28
C SER A 19 14.12 -31.35 24.53
N VAL A 20 15.22 -32.09 24.31
CA VAL A 20 16.36 -31.61 23.50
C VAL A 20 15.94 -31.19 22.09
N ALA A 21 14.93 -31.87 21.52
CA ALA A 21 14.36 -31.55 20.22
C ALA A 21 13.69 -30.16 20.21
N GLU A 22 12.97 -29.81 21.27
CA GLU A 22 12.32 -28.49 21.40
C GLU A 22 13.35 -27.38 21.61
N ILE A 23 14.40 -27.62 22.39
CA ILE A 23 15.52 -26.68 22.55
C ILE A 23 16.19 -26.42 21.20
N SER A 24 16.43 -27.47 20.41
CA SER A 24 17.01 -27.35 19.06
C SER A 24 16.09 -26.57 18.11
N ALA A 25 14.78 -26.85 18.12
CA ALA A 25 13.79 -26.14 17.32
C ALA A 25 13.70 -24.65 17.69
N TYR A 26 13.76 -24.33 18.98
CA TYR A 26 13.83 -22.96 19.48
C TYR A 26 15.08 -22.24 18.98
N GLN A 27 16.27 -22.83 19.16
CA GLN A 27 17.53 -22.24 18.71
C GLN A 27 17.56 -22.01 17.19
N HIS A 28 17.04 -22.97 16.42
CA HIS A 28 16.94 -22.85 14.98
C HIS A 28 16.03 -21.68 14.56
N THR A 29 14.85 -21.57 15.18
CA THR A 29 13.88 -20.50 14.91
C THR A 29 14.47 -19.13 15.29
N ASN A 30 15.14 -19.06 16.44
CA ASN A 30 15.79 -17.87 16.95
C ASN A 30 16.90 -17.38 15.99
N LYS A 31 17.80 -18.26 15.54
CA LYS A 31 18.83 -17.92 14.54
C LYS A 31 18.24 -17.46 13.21
N ARG A 32 17.19 -18.11 12.71
CA ARG A 32 16.53 -17.71 11.46
C ARG A 32 15.89 -16.33 11.57
N ALA A 33 15.22 -16.06 12.70
CA ALA A 33 14.63 -14.76 12.97
C ALA A 33 15.68 -13.65 13.00
N LEU A 34 16.83 -13.89 13.64
CA LEU A 34 17.94 -12.95 13.69
C LEU A 34 18.46 -12.59 12.30
N LEU A 35 18.67 -13.60 11.45
CA LEU A 35 19.13 -13.38 10.07
C LEU A 35 18.13 -12.55 9.26
N ILE A 36 16.84 -12.84 9.38
CA ILE A 36 15.79 -12.09 8.69
C ILE A 36 15.80 -10.63 9.16
N LEU A 37 15.84 -10.38 10.48
CA LEU A 37 15.88 -9.03 11.03
C LEU A 37 17.08 -8.24 10.50
N ILE A 38 18.28 -8.85 10.48
CA ILE A 38 19.49 -8.23 9.93
C ILE A 38 19.36 -7.90 8.44
N GLN A 39 18.69 -8.75 7.66
CA GLN A 39 18.51 -8.54 6.22
C GLN A 39 17.52 -7.43 5.88
N VAL A 40 16.47 -7.24 6.68
CA VAL A 40 15.40 -6.29 6.38
C VAL A 40 15.66 -4.89 6.90
N VAL A 41 16.49 -4.74 7.94
CA VAL A 41 16.79 -3.43 8.52
C VAL A 41 17.78 -2.64 7.67
N SER A 42 17.66 -1.31 7.68
CA SER A 42 18.63 -0.44 7.01
C SER A 42 20.01 -0.53 7.69
N LYS A 43 21.08 -0.25 6.94
CA LYS A 43 22.46 -0.27 7.46
C LYS A 43 22.68 0.63 8.69
N LEU A 44 21.95 1.74 8.76
CA LEU A 44 22.02 2.67 9.91
C LEU A 44 21.43 2.04 11.17
N ILE A 45 20.26 1.42 11.05
CA ILE A 45 19.59 0.71 12.16
C ILE A 45 20.40 -0.53 12.55
N LEU A 46 21.01 -1.22 11.58
CA LEU A 46 21.81 -2.42 11.82
C LEU A 46 22.93 -2.19 12.84
N LYS A 47 23.60 -1.04 12.78
CA LYS A 47 24.66 -0.65 13.73
C LYS A 47 24.12 -0.48 15.16
N GLU A 48 22.90 0.02 15.28
CA GLU A 48 22.26 0.23 16.59
C GLU A 48 21.76 -1.07 17.20
N ILE A 49 21.30 -2.02 16.37
CA ILE A 49 20.77 -3.30 16.84
C ILE A 49 21.83 -4.40 17.00
N SER A 50 23.05 -4.20 16.48
CA SER A 50 24.11 -5.23 16.55
C SER A 50 24.57 -5.55 17.97
N LYS A 51 24.17 -4.74 18.95
CA LYS A 51 24.45 -4.94 20.38
C LYS A 51 23.49 -5.91 21.08
N PHE A 52 22.40 -6.30 20.41
CA PHE A 52 21.41 -7.24 20.96
C PHE A 52 21.69 -8.66 20.49
N GLU A 53 21.55 -9.62 21.40
CA GLU A 53 21.91 -11.01 21.14
C GLU A 53 20.71 -11.83 20.65
N THR A 54 19.50 -11.39 20.99
CA THR A 54 18.27 -12.09 20.64
C THR A 54 17.39 -11.26 19.69
N PRO A 55 16.65 -11.92 18.78
CA PRO A 55 15.61 -11.29 17.97
C PRO A 55 14.55 -10.55 18.80
N HIS A 56 14.26 -11.04 20.00
CA HIS A 56 13.30 -10.41 20.90
C HIS A 56 13.78 -9.06 21.42
N GLU A 57 15.06 -8.96 21.81
CA GLU A 57 15.66 -7.68 22.21
C GLU A 57 15.71 -6.68 21.05
N ILE A 58 16.09 -7.14 19.86
CA ILE A 58 16.06 -6.33 18.64
C ILE A 58 14.64 -5.83 18.38
N TRP A 59 13.65 -6.71 18.45
CA TRP A 59 12.24 -6.37 18.27
C TRP A 59 11.77 -5.31 19.28
N ASN A 60 12.07 -5.49 20.56
CA ASN A 60 11.71 -4.54 21.61
C ASN A 60 12.38 -3.18 21.41
N TYR A 61 13.67 -3.15 21.04
CA TYR A 61 14.37 -1.91 20.73
C TYR A 61 13.75 -1.19 19.54
N LEU A 62 13.49 -1.92 18.45
CA LEU A 62 12.88 -1.35 17.25
C LEU A 62 11.50 -0.79 17.55
N LYS A 63 10.70 -1.54 18.33
CA LYS A 63 9.38 -1.11 18.76
C LYS A 63 9.46 0.14 19.64
N ALA A 64 10.29 0.15 20.67
CA ALA A 64 10.42 1.30 21.57
C ALA A 64 10.96 2.55 20.86
N THR A 65 11.84 2.38 19.88
CA THR A 65 12.56 3.48 19.23
C THR A 65 11.79 4.05 18.03
N TYR A 66 11.18 3.19 17.22
CA TYR A 66 10.58 3.58 15.94
C TYR A 66 9.07 3.37 15.88
N PHE A 67 8.51 2.52 16.74
CA PHE A 67 7.07 2.32 16.84
C PHE A 67 6.50 3.23 17.93
N ILE A 68 6.29 4.50 17.56
CA ILE A 68 5.59 5.45 18.43
C ILE A 68 4.09 5.17 18.30
N ASP A 69 3.53 4.37 19.20
CA ASP A 69 2.08 4.28 19.39
C ASP A 69 1.60 5.43 20.29
N SER A 70 1.68 6.66 19.79
CA SER A 70 1.15 7.83 20.48
C SER A 70 -0.30 8.10 20.08
N PRO A 71 -1.10 8.79 20.92
CA PRO A 71 -2.39 9.32 20.51
C PRO A 71 -2.32 10.13 19.20
N ILE A 72 -1.20 10.81 18.96
CA ILE A 72 -0.95 11.60 17.74
C ILE A 72 -0.77 10.70 16.52
N SER A 73 -0.13 9.53 16.66
CA SER A 73 0.10 8.59 15.55
C SER A 73 -1.20 8.13 14.89
N PHE A 74 -2.25 7.91 15.69
CA PHE A 74 -3.59 7.60 15.16
C PHE A 74 -4.15 8.77 14.34
N ILE A 75 -4.10 9.99 14.87
CA ILE A 75 -4.61 11.19 14.19
C ILE A 75 -3.81 11.47 12.91
N TYR A 76 -2.50 11.28 12.96
CA TYR A 76 -1.60 11.45 11.83
C TYR A 76 -1.94 10.47 10.70
N GLU A 77 -2.15 9.19 11.01
CA GLU A 77 -2.49 8.19 9.99
C GLU A 77 -3.91 8.37 9.43
N LEU A 78 -4.86 8.83 10.25
CA LEU A 78 -6.19 9.24 9.80
C LEU A 78 -6.13 10.43 8.83
N HIS A 79 -5.32 11.44 9.18
CA HIS A 79 -5.06 12.59 8.32
C HIS A 79 -4.40 12.17 7.00
N ASN A 80 -3.40 11.30 7.03
CA ASN A 80 -2.75 10.76 5.82
C ASN A 80 -3.74 10.01 4.92
N LEU A 81 -4.65 9.21 5.49
CA LEU A 81 -5.70 8.55 4.72
C LEU A 81 -6.61 9.58 4.03
N THR A 82 -6.95 10.67 4.71
CA THR A 82 -7.83 11.74 4.18
C THR A 82 -7.14 12.58 3.11
N ILE A 83 -5.83 12.83 3.25
CA ILE A 83 -5.03 13.47 2.21
C ILE A 83 -4.93 12.57 0.98
N LEU A 84 -4.68 11.27 1.18
CA LEU A 84 -4.55 10.32 0.09
C LEU A 84 -5.83 10.24 -0.76
N THR A 85 -7.02 10.27 -0.15
CA THR A 85 -8.27 10.30 -0.94
C THR A 85 -8.37 11.56 -1.81
N SER A 86 -7.77 12.67 -1.37
CA SER A 86 -7.73 13.92 -2.13
C SER A 86 -6.57 14.03 -3.12
N SER A 87 -5.60 13.12 -3.07
CA SER A 87 -4.37 13.19 -3.87
C SER A 87 -4.47 12.52 -5.23
N LEU A 88 -5.58 11.85 -5.53
CA LEU A 88 -5.80 11.26 -6.84
C LEU A 88 -5.73 12.35 -7.92
N THR A 89 -5.13 12.03 -9.06
CA THR A 89 -5.09 12.91 -10.23
C THR A 89 -5.47 12.12 -11.48
N PRO A 90 -5.87 12.78 -12.59
CA PRO A 90 -6.23 12.08 -13.83
C PRO A 90 -5.06 11.28 -14.45
N SER A 91 -3.82 11.69 -14.19
CA SER A 91 -2.61 11.03 -14.70
C SER A 91 -2.13 9.87 -13.82
N MET A 92 -2.69 9.71 -12.62
CA MET A 92 -2.30 8.66 -11.70
C MET A 92 -2.88 7.32 -12.15
N ASN A 93 -2.05 6.28 -12.17
CA ASN A 93 -2.54 4.94 -12.45
C ASN A 93 -3.44 4.46 -11.30
N LEU A 94 -4.68 4.07 -11.62
CA LEU A 94 -5.66 3.64 -10.63
C LEU A 94 -5.23 2.39 -9.83
N SER A 95 -4.49 1.47 -10.44
CA SER A 95 -3.97 0.29 -9.73
C SER A 95 -2.94 0.68 -8.67
N GLU A 96 -2.06 1.61 -8.99
CA GLU A 96 -1.07 2.11 -8.04
C GLU A 96 -1.75 2.91 -6.92
N PHE A 97 -2.75 3.73 -7.26
CA PHE A 97 -3.54 4.45 -6.26
C PHE A 97 -4.27 3.50 -5.29
N VAL A 98 -4.94 2.46 -5.81
CA VAL A 98 -5.64 1.45 -4.98
C VAL A 98 -4.65 0.75 -4.03
N LYS A 99 -3.44 0.43 -4.50
CA LYS A 99 -2.39 -0.18 -3.68
C LYS A 99 -1.93 0.76 -2.56
N GLN A 100 -1.75 2.04 -2.84
CA GLN A 100 -1.41 3.05 -1.83
C GLN A 100 -2.54 3.19 -0.81
N PHE A 101 -3.79 3.24 -1.27
CA PHE A 101 -4.98 3.26 -0.41
C PHE A 101 -5.04 2.06 0.53
N GLU A 102 -4.88 0.84 0.01
CA GLU A 102 -4.91 -0.38 0.86
C GLU A 102 -3.78 -0.39 1.88
N THR A 103 -2.59 0.07 1.49
CA THR A 103 -1.45 0.18 2.40
C THR A 103 -1.77 1.13 3.54
N GLN A 104 -2.30 2.31 3.23
CA GLN A 104 -2.64 3.33 4.23
C GLN A 104 -3.82 2.90 5.11
N TRP A 105 -4.84 2.26 4.52
CA TRP A 105 -5.97 1.68 5.23
C TRP A 105 -5.51 0.65 6.26
N ASN A 106 -4.66 -0.30 5.85
CA ASN A 106 -4.18 -1.36 6.73
C ASN A 106 -3.30 -0.81 7.86
N ARG A 107 -2.50 0.23 7.61
CA ARG A 107 -1.73 0.92 8.66
C ARG A 107 -2.65 1.50 9.74
N LEU A 108 -3.67 2.26 9.32
CA LEU A 108 -4.64 2.85 10.24
C LEU A 108 -5.47 1.78 10.96
N TYR A 109 -5.90 0.73 10.25
CA TYR A 109 -6.64 -0.39 10.82
C TYR A 109 -5.84 -1.11 11.92
N ASN A 110 -4.56 -1.37 11.67
CA ASN A 110 -3.69 -2.00 12.66
C ASN A 110 -3.46 -1.11 13.88
N LEU A 111 -3.28 0.20 13.70
CA LEU A 111 -3.14 1.15 14.82
C LEU A 111 -4.41 1.31 15.64
N THR A 112 -5.57 1.03 15.06
CA THR A 112 -6.85 1.09 15.78
C THR A 112 -7.16 -0.20 16.54
N SER A 113 -6.54 -1.32 16.12
CA SER A 113 -6.71 -2.64 16.77
C SER A 113 -6.12 -2.71 18.19
N THR A 114 -5.14 -1.87 18.49
CA THR A 114 -4.48 -1.79 19.79
C THR A 114 -4.58 -0.36 20.32
N GLY A 115 -5.38 -0.12 21.36
CA GLY A 115 -5.36 1.19 22.03
C GLY A 115 -6.59 1.54 22.86
N ALA A 116 -6.64 2.81 23.23
CA ALA A 116 -7.69 3.40 24.07
C ALA A 116 -9.10 3.21 23.47
N PRO A 117 -10.19 3.29 24.28
CA PRO A 117 -11.56 3.03 23.84
C PRO A 117 -12.00 3.76 22.56
N ARG A 118 -11.52 4.98 22.33
CA ARG A 118 -11.78 5.76 21.10
C ARG A 118 -11.25 5.06 19.84
N ARG A 119 -10.04 4.47 19.91
CA ARG A 119 -9.45 3.74 18.80
C ARG A 119 -10.19 2.44 18.53
N ALA A 120 -10.62 1.74 19.57
CA ALA A 120 -11.45 0.54 19.43
C ALA A 120 -12.80 0.84 18.76
N ALA A 121 -13.45 1.96 19.10
CA ALA A 121 -14.65 2.40 18.41
C ALA A 121 -14.40 2.68 16.91
N PHE A 122 -13.27 3.33 16.59
CA PHE A 122 -12.88 3.58 15.21
C PHE A 122 -12.52 2.28 14.47
N HIS A 123 -11.89 1.32 15.15
CA HIS A 123 -11.59 0.00 14.60
C HIS A 123 -12.85 -0.74 14.17
N ASN A 124 -13.89 -0.74 15.03
CA ASN A 124 -15.18 -1.34 14.71
C ASN A 124 -15.82 -0.68 13.48
N PHE A 125 -15.73 0.65 13.37
CA PHE A 125 -16.18 1.39 12.19
C PHE A 125 -15.39 0.99 10.93
N MET A 126 -14.07 0.84 11.01
CA MET A 126 -13.25 0.40 9.88
C MET A 126 -13.46 -1.08 9.51
N ASN A 127 -14.12 -1.87 10.36
CA ASN A 127 -14.34 -3.30 10.12
C ASN A 127 -15.50 -3.56 9.14
N PHE A 128 -16.29 -2.54 8.83
CA PHE A 128 -17.32 -2.62 7.80
C PHE A 128 -16.69 -2.49 6.41
N ASP A 129 -17.01 -3.46 5.54
CA ASP A 129 -16.54 -3.49 4.15
C ASP A 129 -17.02 -2.26 3.39
N GLU A 130 -18.24 -1.82 3.69
CA GLU A 130 -18.87 -0.61 3.18
C GLU A 130 -18.05 0.62 3.50
N THR A 131 -17.51 0.73 4.71
CA THR A 131 -16.70 1.88 5.10
C THR A 131 -15.43 1.97 4.26
N LYS A 132 -14.72 0.85 4.06
CA LYS A 132 -13.53 0.83 3.22
C LYS A 132 -13.84 1.22 1.77
N ARG A 133 -14.94 0.69 1.23
CA ARG A 133 -15.45 1.03 -0.10
C ARG A 133 -15.78 2.52 -0.21
N ASP A 134 -16.51 3.06 0.75
CA ASP A 134 -16.98 4.45 0.70
C ASP A 134 -15.82 5.44 0.78
N PHE A 135 -14.81 5.18 1.62
CA PHE A 135 -13.58 5.97 1.62
C PHE A 135 -12.89 5.97 0.25
N LEU A 136 -12.78 4.82 -0.40
CA LEU A 136 -12.17 4.75 -1.73
C LEU A 136 -13.05 5.45 -2.78
N LEU A 137 -14.38 5.35 -2.70
CA LEU A 137 -15.31 6.07 -3.57
C LEU A 137 -15.14 7.59 -3.46
N THR A 138 -14.96 8.14 -2.24
CA THR A 138 -14.77 9.59 -2.06
C THR A 138 -13.59 10.13 -2.87
N ALA A 139 -12.53 9.34 -3.03
CA ALA A 139 -11.38 9.73 -3.83
C ALA A 139 -11.67 9.85 -5.33
N LEU A 140 -12.65 9.08 -5.82
CA LEU A 140 -12.99 9.00 -7.23
C LEU A 140 -13.98 10.07 -7.67
N VAL A 141 -14.78 10.64 -6.75
CA VAL A 141 -15.87 11.58 -7.05
C VAL A 141 -15.44 12.69 -8.00
N LYS A 142 -14.23 13.24 -7.80
CA LYS A 142 -13.74 14.38 -8.57
C LYS A 142 -13.41 14.03 -10.03
N PHE A 143 -12.90 12.84 -10.31
CA PHE A 143 -12.35 12.50 -11.63
C PHE A 143 -13.14 11.40 -12.35
N TYR A 144 -13.96 10.64 -11.63
CA TYR A 144 -14.75 9.54 -12.15
C TYR A 144 -16.21 9.60 -11.62
N PRO A 145 -16.93 10.73 -11.76
CA PRO A 145 -18.28 10.89 -11.19
C PRO A 145 -19.27 9.84 -11.71
N ASN A 146 -19.25 9.56 -13.03
CA ASN A 146 -20.11 8.53 -13.63
C ASN A 146 -19.86 7.13 -13.06
N LEU A 147 -18.61 6.83 -12.69
CA LEU A 147 -18.28 5.57 -12.06
C LEU A 147 -18.86 5.49 -10.66
N VAL A 148 -18.73 6.56 -9.89
CA VAL A 148 -19.31 6.67 -8.56
C VAL A 148 -20.82 6.48 -8.63
N ASP A 149 -21.52 7.21 -9.50
CA ASP A 149 -22.98 7.10 -9.66
C ASP A 149 -23.43 5.68 -10.03
N ASN A 150 -22.72 5.03 -10.95
CA ASN A 150 -23.06 3.66 -11.34
C ASN A 150 -22.85 2.64 -10.22
N LEU A 151 -21.90 2.88 -9.32
CA LEU A 151 -21.54 1.95 -8.26
C LEU A 151 -22.34 2.20 -6.98
N THR A 152 -22.67 3.45 -6.66
CA THR A 152 -23.50 3.81 -5.50
C THR A 152 -24.93 3.31 -5.64
N ASN A 153 -25.42 3.13 -6.87
CA ASN A 153 -26.74 2.57 -7.17
C ASN A 153 -26.82 1.03 -7.02
N LYS A 154 -25.71 0.34 -6.76
CA LYS A 154 -25.70 -1.13 -6.61
C LYS A 154 -25.91 -1.52 -5.14
N PRO A 155 -27.06 -2.08 -4.76
CA PRO A 155 -27.25 -2.57 -3.40
C PRO A 155 -26.27 -3.73 -3.15
N ASN A 156 -25.58 -3.70 -2.00
CA ASN A 156 -24.62 -4.73 -1.57
C ASN A 156 -23.31 -4.81 -2.38
N LEU A 157 -22.87 -3.73 -3.02
CA LEU A 157 -21.54 -3.70 -3.65
C LEU A 157 -20.45 -3.90 -2.59
N LYS A 158 -19.70 -4.99 -2.68
CA LYS A 158 -18.55 -5.25 -1.81
C LYS A 158 -17.30 -4.52 -2.27
N TYR A 159 -16.39 -4.24 -1.35
CA TYR A 159 -15.08 -3.65 -1.63
C TYR A 159 -14.30 -4.45 -2.67
N VAL A 160 -14.32 -5.78 -2.58
CA VAL A 160 -13.58 -6.66 -3.51
C VAL A 160 -14.06 -6.51 -4.96
N ASP A 161 -15.37 -6.43 -5.16
CA ASP A 161 -15.97 -6.27 -6.49
C ASP A 161 -15.65 -4.88 -7.05
N PHE A 162 -15.75 -3.87 -6.19
CA PHE A 162 -15.38 -2.50 -6.54
C PHE A 162 -13.90 -2.39 -6.93
N LYS A 163 -13.00 -2.98 -6.13
CA LYS A 163 -11.56 -3.04 -6.41
C LYS A 163 -11.29 -3.70 -7.77
N HIS A 164 -11.88 -4.86 -8.04
CA HIS A 164 -11.69 -5.54 -9.33
C HIS A 164 -12.14 -4.66 -10.50
N HIS A 165 -13.25 -3.94 -10.34
CA HIS A 165 -13.72 -3.02 -11.37
C HIS A 165 -12.72 -1.86 -11.62
N LEU A 166 -12.15 -1.27 -10.56
CA LEU A 166 -11.12 -0.24 -10.70
C LEU A 166 -9.84 -0.76 -11.38
N LEU A 167 -9.42 -1.97 -11.03
CA LEU A 167 -8.26 -2.60 -11.65
C LEU A 167 -8.50 -2.87 -13.15
N ALA A 168 -9.71 -3.33 -13.52
CA ALA A 168 -10.09 -3.50 -14.92
C ALA A 168 -10.06 -2.16 -15.70
N LEU A 169 -10.52 -1.06 -15.10
CA LEU A 169 -10.43 0.26 -15.70
C LEU A 169 -8.98 0.73 -15.88
N SER A 170 -8.11 0.45 -14.91
CA SER A 170 -6.69 0.81 -14.98
C SER A 170 -5.96 0.15 -16.16
N ILE A 171 -6.36 -1.09 -16.49
CA ILE A 171 -5.84 -1.81 -17.65
C ILE A 171 -6.24 -1.08 -18.94
N ASN A 172 -7.51 -0.69 -19.07
CA ASN A 172 -8.01 0.03 -20.24
C ASN A 172 -7.39 1.43 -20.41
N GLN A 173 -7.09 2.13 -19.31
CA GLN A 173 -6.37 3.41 -19.34
C GLN A 173 -4.97 3.27 -19.94
N ASN A 174 -4.24 2.20 -19.59
CA ASN A 174 -2.91 1.95 -20.13
C ASN A 174 -2.93 1.64 -21.64
N PHE A 175 -4.03 1.09 -22.17
CA PHE A 175 -4.17 0.83 -23.61
C PHE A 175 -4.43 2.10 -24.44
N HIS A 176 -5.02 3.15 -23.87
CA HIS A 176 -5.20 4.43 -24.58
C HIS A 176 -3.94 5.30 -24.66
N VAL A 177 -2.95 5.09 -23.79
CA VAL A 177 -1.65 5.79 -23.88
C VAL A 177 -0.72 5.11 -24.90
N GLY A 178 -0.97 3.84 -25.25
CA GLY A 178 -0.16 3.07 -26.20
C GLY A 178 -0.54 3.18 -27.67
N VAL A 179 -1.64 3.87 -28.01
CA VAL A 179 -2.08 4.03 -29.41
C VAL A 179 -2.54 5.48 -29.63
N SER A 180 -1.58 6.38 -29.83
CA SER A 180 -1.87 7.65 -30.50
C SER A 180 -2.04 7.37 -31.99
N SER A 181 -3.26 7.07 -32.43
CA SER A 181 -3.64 6.88 -33.85
C SER A 181 -3.66 8.19 -34.66
N TYR A 182 -2.77 9.14 -34.38
CA TYR A 182 -2.67 10.40 -35.14
C TYR A 182 -1.46 10.48 -36.09
N ASP A 183 -0.64 9.43 -36.22
CA ASP A 183 0.52 9.43 -37.14
C ASP A 183 0.35 8.57 -38.42
N ILE A 184 -0.85 8.04 -38.68
CA ILE A 184 -1.12 7.21 -39.87
C ILE A 184 -2.30 7.75 -40.66
N PHE A 185 -2.35 9.06 -40.93
CA PHE A 185 -3.26 9.57 -41.97
C PHE A 185 -2.89 10.94 -42.52
N MET A 186 -1.61 11.20 -42.84
CA MET A 186 -1.27 12.24 -43.82
C MET A 186 0.06 11.90 -44.50
N MET A 187 0.04 11.94 -45.83
CA MET A 187 1.19 11.93 -46.75
C MET A 187 1.71 10.57 -47.25
N SER A 188 0.79 9.78 -47.81
CA SER A 188 1.05 9.02 -49.04
C SER A 188 0.25 9.66 -50.19
N SER A 189 0.82 10.67 -50.83
CA SER A 189 0.48 11.02 -52.21
C SER A 189 1.71 11.67 -52.85
N SER A 190 2.50 10.85 -53.51
CA SER A 190 3.63 11.26 -54.36
C SER A 190 3.14 11.68 -55.75
N HIS A 191 3.98 12.48 -56.42
CA HIS A 191 3.97 12.87 -57.84
C HIS A 191 3.01 14.01 -58.22
N ASP A 192 3.40 15.05 -58.98
CA ASP A 192 4.58 15.25 -59.82
C ASP A 192 4.71 16.75 -60.22
N LEU A 193 5.97 17.15 -60.50
CA LEU A 193 6.44 18.13 -61.49
C LEU A 193 6.01 19.62 -61.41
N GLY A 194 7.02 20.49 -61.33
CA GLY A 194 6.86 21.91 -61.70
C GLY A 194 8.01 22.82 -61.26
N LEU A 195 9.19 22.64 -61.83
CA LEU A 195 10.24 23.67 -61.86
C LEU A 195 9.67 24.98 -62.42
N MET A 196 9.69 26.08 -61.65
CA MET A 196 9.97 27.43 -62.14
C MET A 196 10.02 28.45 -60.97
N SER A 197 11.24 28.95 -60.69
CA SER A 197 11.49 30.35 -60.29
C SER A 197 11.55 31.17 -61.61
N PRO A 198 11.30 32.49 -61.69
CA PRO A 198 11.71 33.51 -60.70
C PRO A 198 10.82 34.77 -60.57
N ALA A 199 11.34 35.72 -59.77
CA ALA A 199 11.21 37.18 -59.88
C ALA A 199 10.28 37.94 -58.89
N THR A 200 10.93 38.62 -57.94
CA THR A 200 10.90 40.07 -57.64
C THR A 200 9.62 40.92 -57.71
N CYS A 201 9.58 41.88 -56.74
CA CYS A 201 8.79 43.12 -56.61
C CYS A 201 7.34 42.91 -56.09
N PHE A 202 6.83 43.61 -55.07
CA PHE A 202 7.16 44.90 -54.42
C PHE A 202 7.20 44.76 -52.90
#